data_AF-A0A1C7EB93-F1
#
_entry.id   AF-A0A1C7EB93-F1
#
_cell.length_a   1.000
_cell.length_b   1.000
_cell.length_c   1.000
_cell.angle_alpha   90.00
_cell.angle_beta   90.00
_cell.angle_gamma   90.00
#
_symmetry.space_group_name_H-M   'P 1'
#
loop_
_entity.id
_entity.type
_entity.pdbx_description
1 polymer ?
#
loop_
_entity_poly.entity_id
_entity_poly.type
_entity_poly.pdbx_seq_one_letter_code
_entity_poly.pdbx_strand_id
1 'polypeptide(L)'
;MEKKQIKEPIRKKWIWIALLLIVIGNVPWYLPIGSYEPLIFGVPYWALIIVAFSLILCGFLSWVTLREWNIVEDEEEAEKRGKLNE
;
A
#
# COMPACT_ATOMS: atom_id res chain seq x y z
N MET A 1 11.17 13.97 29.17
CA MET A 1 11.24 13.99 27.69
C MET A 1 10.51 12.76 27.19
N GLU A 2 9.22 12.89 26.88
CA GLU A 2 8.48 11.82 26.22
C GLU A 2 9.15 11.54 24.88
N LYS A 3 9.62 10.30 24.67
CA LYS A 3 10.10 9.86 23.36
C LYS A 3 8.87 9.74 22.47
N LYS A 4 8.50 10.83 21.81
CA LYS A 4 7.45 10.88 20.79
C LYS A 4 7.80 9.84 19.73
N GLN A 5 7.05 8.74 19.70
CA GLN A 5 7.36 7.62 18.83
C GLN A 5 7.03 8.02 17.39
N ILE A 6 8.05 8.48 16.67
CA ILE A 6 8.03 8.71 15.23
C ILE A 6 7.64 7.39 14.55
N LYS A 7 6.37 7.27 14.14
CA LYS A 7 5.86 6.12 13.38
C LYS A 7 6.22 6.31 11.92
N GLU A 8 7.38 5.81 11.52
CA GLU A 8 7.73 5.78 10.11
C GLU A 8 7.29 4.45 9.50
N PRO A 9 6.44 4.46 8.46
CA PRO A 9 6.03 3.23 7.78
C PRO A 9 7.24 2.49 7.21
N ILE A 10 8.27 3.22 6.80
CA ILE A 10 9.51 2.65 6.25
C ILE A 10 10.32 1.84 7.29
N ARG A 11 10.18 2.15 8.59
CA ARG A 11 10.87 1.43 9.68
C ARG A 11 10.19 0.11 10.03
N LYS A 12 8.93 -0.09 9.63
CA LYS A 12 8.19 -1.32 9.88
C LYS A 12 8.50 -2.36 8.79
N LYS A 13 9.47 -3.23 9.06
CA LYS A 13 9.91 -4.32 8.15
C LYS A 13 8.76 -5.18 7.61
N TRP A 14 7.68 -5.36 8.38
CA TRP A 14 6.51 -6.13 7.93
C TRP A 14 5.77 -5.49 6.75
N ILE A 15 5.75 -4.15 6.64
CA ILE A 15 5.13 -3.43 5.52
C ILE A 15 5.85 -3.77 4.20
N TRP A 16 7.18 -3.87 4.25
CA TRP A 16 7.98 -4.27 3.09
C TRP A 16 7.74 -5.73 2.68
N ILE A 17 7.57 -6.63 3.64
CA ILE A 17 7.24 -8.04 3.35
C ILE A 17 5.87 -8.13 2.68
N ALA A 18 4.86 -7.43 3.20
CA ALA A 18 3.52 -7.39 2.61
C ALA A 18 3.56 -6.78 1.20
N LEU A 19 4.28 -5.66 1.01
CA LEU A 19 4.46 -5.03 -0.29
C LEU A 19 5.11 -5.98 -1.30
N LEU A 20 6.19 -6.66 -0.91
CA LEU A 20 6.90 -7.61 -1.76
C LEU A 20 5.98 -8.77 -2.17
N LEU A 21 5.20 -9.32 -1.24
CA LEU A 21 4.24 -10.38 -1.52
C LEU A 21 3.16 -9.94 -2.52
N ILE A 22 2.63 -8.73 -2.36
CA ILE A 22 1.64 -8.17 -3.29
C ILE A 22 2.23 -8.00 -4.69
N VAL A 23 3.46 -7.48 -4.79
CA VAL A 23 4.15 -7.27 -6.07
C VAL A 23 4.46 -8.60 -6.76
N ILE A 24 4.97 -9.60 -6.02
CA ILE A 24 5.26 -10.94 -6.56
C ILE A 24 3.97 -11.64 -7.02
N GLY A 25 2.86 -11.46 -6.30
CA GLY A 25 1.56 -12.01 -6.69
C GLY A 25 0.94 -11.34 -7.91
N ASN A 26 1.24 -10.05 -8.12
CA ASN A 26 0.77 -9.29 -9.28
C ASN A 26 1.38 -9.80 -10.59
N VAL A 27 2.63 -10.28 -10.57
CA VAL A 27 3.27 -10.84 -11.75
C VAL A 27 2.88 -12.32 -11.92
N PRO A 28 2.29 -12.74 -13.04
CA PRO A 28 1.86 -14.13 -13.25
C PRO A 28 3.02 -15.05 -13.68
N TRP A 29 4.18 -15.01 -13.01
CA TRP A 29 5.34 -15.87 -13.31
C TRP A 29 5.10 -17.35 -13.01
N TYR A 30 4.07 -17.64 -12.22
CA TYR A 30 3.62 -18.98 -11.88
C TYR A 30 2.69 -19.60 -12.94
N LEU A 31 2.35 -18.86 -13.99
CA LEU A 31 1.50 -19.36 -15.07
C LEU A 31 2.32 -19.85 -16.28
N PRO A 32 1.91 -20.96 -16.91
CA PRO A 32 2.54 -21.45 -18.12
C PRO A 32 2.51 -20.40 -19.24
N ILE A 33 3.57 -20.41 -20.06
CA ILE A 33 3.64 -19.59 -21.26
C ILE A 33 2.54 -20.06 -22.21
N GLY A 34 1.59 -19.18 -22.52
CA GLY A 34 0.41 -19.51 -23.33
C GLY A 34 -0.86 -19.84 -22.53
N SER A 35 -0.89 -19.63 -21.22
CA SER A 35 -2.13 -19.72 -20.42
C SER A 35 -3.04 -18.51 -20.67
N TYR A 36 -3.81 -18.56 -21.76
CA TYR A 36 -4.88 -17.59 -22.06
C TYR A 36 -6.29 -18.16 -21.79
N GLU A 37 -6.41 -19.46 -21.57
CA GLU A 37 -7.67 -20.12 -21.22
C GLU A 37 -7.69 -20.47 -19.73
N PRO A 38 -8.84 -20.33 -19.04
CA PRO A 38 -10.12 -19.86 -19.56
C PRO A 38 -10.21 -18.34 -19.69
N LEU A 39 -10.93 -17.89 -20.72
CA LEU A 39 -11.35 -16.49 -20.89
C LEU A 39 -12.60 -16.25 -20.06
N ILE A 40 -12.50 -15.40 -19.05
CA ILE A 40 -13.62 -14.98 -18.20
C ILE A 40 -14.06 -13.61 -18.72
N PHE A 41 -15.30 -13.47 -19.18
CA PHE A 41 -15.82 -12.23 -19.82
C PHE A 41 -14.98 -11.73 -21.02
N GLY A 42 -14.28 -12.62 -21.73
CA GLY A 42 -13.42 -12.25 -22.86
C GLY A 42 -12.03 -11.74 -22.46
N VAL A 43 -11.71 -11.68 -21.16
CA VAL A 43 -10.35 -11.44 -20.66
C VAL A 43 -9.77 -12.72 -20.07
N PRO A 44 -8.46 -12.98 -20.20
CA PRO A 44 -7.91 -14.18 -19.62
C PRO A 44 -7.90 -14.07 -18.09
N TYR A 45 -8.16 -15.17 -17.39
CA TYR A 45 -8.32 -15.18 -15.93
C TYR A 45 -7.18 -14.49 -15.16
N TRP A 46 -5.95 -14.59 -15.68
CA TRP A 46 -4.77 -13.95 -15.08
C TRP A 46 -4.86 -12.42 -15.01
N ALA A 47 -5.66 -11.79 -15.87
CA ALA A 47 -5.83 -10.35 -15.94
C ALA A 47 -6.74 -9.88 -14.81
N LEU A 48 -7.75 -10.68 -14.47
CA LEU A 48 -8.58 -10.44 -13.29
C LEU A 48 -7.76 -10.58 -12.01
N ILE A 49 -6.84 -11.54 -11.96
CA ILE A 49 -5.91 -11.70 -10.84
C ILE A 49 -5.02 -10.46 -10.70
N ILE A 50 -4.42 -9.98 -11.80
CA ILE A 50 -3.60 -8.76 -11.81
C ILE A 50 -4.42 -7.56 -11.31
N VAL A 51 -5.64 -7.38 -11.82
CA VAL A 51 -6.53 -6.29 -11.40
C VAL A 51 -6.86 -6.38 -9.90
N ALA A 52 -7.16 -7.58 -9.40
CA ALA A 52 -7.42 -7.80 -7.98
C ALA A 52 -6.19 -7.46 -7.12
N PHE A 53 -5.00 -7.92 -7.51
CA PHE A 53 -3.75 -7.57 -6.80
C PHE A 53 -3.43 -6.08 -6.88
N SER A 54 -3.74 -5.41 -7.99
CA SER A 54 -3.57 -3.95 -8.12
C SER A 54 -4.52 -3.19 -7.19
N LEU A 55 -5.77 -3.64 -7.05
CA LEU A 55 -6.71 -3.08 -6.07
C LEU A 55 -6.22 -3.30 -4.62
N ILE A 56 -5.72 -4.49 -4.32
CA ILE A 56 -5.11 -4.80 -3.02
C ILE A 56 -3.91 -3.89 -2.76
N LEU A 57 -3.04 -3.67 -3.76
CA LEU A 57 -1.90 -2.78 -3.65
C LEU A 57 -2.32 -1.34 -3.35
N CYS A 58 -3.30 -0.81 -4.09
CA CYS A 58 -3.86 0.51 -3.85
C CYS A 58 -4.44 0.62 -2.43
N GLY A 59 -5.25 -0.34 -2.01
CA GLY A 59 -5.83 -0.37 -0.67
C GLY A 59 -4.76 -0.45 0.43
N PHE A 60 -3.74 -1.29 0.23
CA PHE A 60 -2.60 -1.42 1.14
C PHE A 60 -1.83 -0.11 1.26
N LEU A 61 -1.50 0.53 0.15
CA LEU A 61 -0.80 1.82 0.15
C LEU A 61 -1.62 2.91 0.85
N SER A 62 -2.92 3.03 0.51
CA SER A 62 -3.83 3.98 1.18
C SER A 62 -3.95 3.72 2.68
N TRP A 63 -3.96 2.45 3.11
CA TRP A 63 -3.99 2.10 4.52
C TRP A 63 -2.67 2.43 5.23
N VAL A 64 -1.52 2.17 4.57
CA VAL A 64 -0.19 2.50 5.11
C VAL A 64 -0.06 4.02 5.26
N THR A 65 -0.46 4.80 4.26
CA THR A 65 -0.43 6.26 4.37
C THR A 65 -1.37 6.73 5.49
N LEU A 66 -2.64 6.32 5.52
CA LEU A 66 -3.57 6.80 6.54
C LEU A 66 -3.22 6.40 7.98
N ARG A 67 -2.67 5.20 8.22
CA ARG A 67 -2.42 4.72 9.59
C ARG A 67 -1.01 4.94 10.09
N GLU A 68 -0.04 4.88 9.21
CA GLU A 68 1.38 4.88 9.58
C GLU A 68 2.08 6.16 9.15
N TRP A 69 1.52 6.95 8.22
CA TRP A 69 2.04 8.27 7.88
C TRP A 69 1.41 9.35 8.76
N ASN A 70 1.81 9.40 10.04
CA ASN A 70 1.34 10.44 10.98
C ASN A 70 2.51 11.04 11.79
N ILE A 71 3.41 11.74 11.09
CA ILE A 71 4.56 12.43 11.71
C ILE A 71 4.50 13.93 11.46
N VAL A 72 4.18 14.32 10.22
CA VAL A 72 4.32 15.71 9.78
C VAL A 72 3.00 16.47 9.88
N GLU A 73 1.87 15.80 9.68
CA GLU A 73 0.56 16.45 9.64
C GLU A 73 0.11 16.94 11.03
N ASP A 74 0.22 16.12 12.08
CA ASP A 74 -0.11 16.52 13.46
C ASP A 74 0.78 17.68 13.97
N GLU A 75 2.06 17.73 13.58
CA GLU A 75 2.98 18.81 13.96
C GLU A 75 2.75 20.09 13.16
N GLU A 76 2.56 20.00 11.84
CA GLU A 76 2.19 21.14 10.99
C GLU A 76 0.82 21.71 11.35
N GLU A 77 -0.17 20.88 11.67
CA GLU A 77 -1.49 21.34 12.13
C GLU A 77 -1.43 22.00 13.50
N ALA A 78 -0.63 21.48 14.45
CA ALA A 78 -0.43 22.09 15.75
C ALA A 78 0.27 23.45 15.64
N GLU A 79 1.29 23.57 14.78
CA GLU A 79 1.99 24.84 14.52
C GLU A 79 1.05 25.85 13.83
N LYS A 80 0.25 25.41 12.86
CA LYS A 80 -0.78 26.26 12.21
C LYS A 80 -1.84 26.74 13.19
N ARG A 81 -2.33 25.88 14.10
CA ARG A 81 -3.28 26.27 15.15
C ARG A 81 -2.67 27.23 16.16
N GLY A 82 -1.39 27.04 16.52
CA GLY A 82 -0.67 27.97 17.41
C GLY A 82 -0.56 29.37 16.82
N LYS A 83 -0.22 29.47 15.52
CA LYS A 83 -0.12 30.76 14.80
C LYS A 83 -1.46 31.44 14.50
N LEU A 84 -2.58 30.71 14.53
CA LEU A 84 -3.92 31.27 14.33
C LEU A 84 -4.51 31.88 15.62
N ASN A 85 -3.98 31.46 16.78
CA ASN A 85 -4.46 31.88 18.10
C ASN A 85 -3.57 32.98 18.73
N GLU A 86 -2.53 33.42 18.03
CA GLU A 86 -1.64 34.55 18.37
C GLU A 86 -2.01 35.77 17.52
#